data_AF-A0A2S5GLX7-F1
#
_entry.id   AF-A0A2S5GLX7-F1
#
_cell.length_a   1.000
_cell.length_b   1.000
_cell.length_c   1.000
_cell.angle_alpha   90.00
_cell.angle_beta   90.00
_cell.angle_gamma   90.00
#
_symmetry.space_group_name_H-M   'P 1'
#
loop_
_entity.id
_entity.type
_entity.pdbx_description
1 polymer ?
#
loop_
_entity_poly.entity_id
_entity_poly.type
_entity_poly.pdbx_seq_one_letter_code
_entity_poly.pdbx_strand_id
1 'polypeptide(L)'
;MRTRPPFPLSAPRPWLWRIGMFALVAWFALVAGVVRAESFDRQLENQRYQQWLTDFRQDLQTLRQSPDPANADIDKMFAKTLVPGSRATQLVKSLAKAPGGSTHGEIHFVGIQRVFMGALAQSVMAGDGGVYPDTHDTYKLQTLRVRYMHVDGGGRLERYFNNPEIFTPYRLPDNGVYARNAYPFLLFEDGQGGLRLGGVSKEFWDLVKFMDSLQYA
;
A
#
# COMPACT_ATOMS: atom_id res chain seq x y z
N MET A 1 -65.36 -34.34 50.66
CA MET A 1 -63.92 -34.68 50.63
C MET A 1 -63.60 -35.41 49.33
N ARG A 2 -62.87 -34.79 48.40
CA ARG A 2 -62.21 -35.47 47.26
C ARG A 2 -60.85 -34.80 47.05
N THR A 3 -59.82 -35.61 47.21
CA THR A 3 -58.39 -35.29 47.11
C THR A 3 -57.98 -35.14 45.64
N ARG A 4 -57.23 -34.06 45.32
CA ARG A 4 -56.54 -33.90 44.02
C ARG A 4 -55.29 -34.80 43.98
N PRO A 5 -54.97 -35.46 42.86
CA PRO A 5 -53.67 -36.12 42.68
C PRO A 5 -52.60 -35.10 42.24
N PRO A 6 -51.29 -35.38 42.46
CA PRO A 6 -50.21 -34.50 42.08
C PRO A 6 -49.90 -34.62 40.57
N PHE A 7 -49.61 -33.50 39.92
CA PHE A 7 -49.05 -33.47 38.56
C PHE A 7 -47.60 -33.99 38.60
N PRO A 8 -47.21 -34.97 37.76
CA PRO A 8 -45.80 -35.23 37.52
C PRO A 8 -45.24 -34.12 36.61
N LEU A 9 -44.23 -33.41 37.09
CA LEU A 9 -43.37 -32.57 36.27
C LEU A 9 -42.61 -33.46 35.28
N SER A 10 -43.03 -33.42 34.02
CA SER A 10 -42.33 -34.06 32.91
C SER A 10 -40.94 -33.44 32.76
N ALA A 11 -39.90 -34.18 33.14
CA ALA A 11 -38.52 -33.79 32.87
C ALA A 11 -38.32 -33.69 31.34
N PRO A 12 -37.75 -32.58 30.83
CA PRO A 12 -37.55 -32.42 29.40
C PRO A 12 -36.58 -33.47 28.88
N ARG A 13 -36.98 -34.19 27.83
CA ARG A 13 -36.21 -35.24 27.19
C ARG A 13 -34.84 -34.70 26.73
N PRO A 14 -33.71 -35.28 27.16
CA PRO A 14 -32.35 -34.76 26.95
C PRO A 14 -31.92 -34.71 25.47
N TRP A 15 -32.69 -35.34 24.57
CA TRP A 15 -32.43 -35.34 23.13
C TRP A 15 -32.79 -34.01 22.46
N LEU A 16 -33.88 -33.35 22.88
CA LEU A 16 -34.28 -32.05 22.32
C LEU A 16 -33.27 -30.95 22.64
N TRP A 17 -32.62 -31.04 23.81
CA TRP A 17 -31.56 -30.12 24.22
C TRP A 17 -30.28 -30.28 23.38
N ARG A 18 -29.95 -31.52 22.98
CA ARG A 18 -28.80 -31.80 22.10
C ARG A 18 -29.01 -31.28 20.69
N ILE A 19 -30.21 -31.41 20.11
CA ILE A 19 -30.53 -30.83 18.78
C ILE A 19 -30.46 -29.30 18.84
N GLY A 20 -30.97 -28.69 19.92
CA GLY A 20 -30.88 -27.25 20.14
C GLY A 20 -29.44 -26.74 20.19
N MET A 21 -28.53 -27.45 20.87
CA MET A 21 -27.10 -27.08 20.91
C MET A 21 -26.41 -27.19 19.54
N PHE A 22 -26.69 -28.23 18.76
CA PHE A 22 -26.10 -28.36 17.42
C PHE A 22 -26.57 -27.24 16.46
N ALA A 23 -27.84 -26.85 16.53
CA ALA A 23 -28.35 -25.72 15.75
C ALA A 23 -27.71 -24.39 16.16
N LEU A 24 -27.45 -24.19 17.46
CA LEU A 24 -26.82 -22.99 17.99
C LEU A 24 -25.32 -22.90 17.63
N VAL A 25 -24.60 -24.03 17.67
CA VAL A 25 -23.19 -24.10 17.22
C VAL A 25 -23.08 -23.91 15.72
N ALA A 26 -23.99 -24.49 14.93
CA ALA A 26 -24.03 -24.27 13.47
C ALA A 26 -24.34 -22.80 13.13
N TRP A 27 -25.21 -22.14 13.90
CA TRP A 27 -25.49 -20.71 13.74
C TRP A 27 -24.28 -19.84 14.08
N PHE A 28 -23.57 -20.12 15.18
CA PHE A 28 -22.33 -19.40 15.50
C PHE A 28 -21.21 -19.64 14.49
N ALA A 29 -21.10 -20.86 13.93
CA ALA A 29 -20.15 -21.17 12.87
C ALA A 29 -20.47 -20.44 11.54
N LEU A 30 -21.76 -20.23 11.23
CA LEU A 30 -22.20 -19.45 10.07
C LEU A 30 -21.96 -17.94 10.24
N VAL A 31 -22.03 -17.41 11.46
CA VAL A 31 -21.75 -15.99 11.75
C VAL A 31 -20.25 -15.70 11.82
N ALA A 32 -19.42 -16.68 12.20
CA ALA A 32 -17.96 -16.52 12.31
C ALA A 32 -17.20 -16.54 10.96
N GLY A 33 -17.87 -16.83 9.84
CA GLY A 33 -17.23 -17.12 8.56
C GLY A 33 -17.24 -16.01 7.52
N VAL A 34 -17.69 -14.80 7.84
CA VAL A 34 -17.63 -13.67 6.88
C VAL A 34 -16.56 -12.69 7.32
N VAL A 35 -15.30 -13.04 7.08
CA VAL A 35 -14.27 -12.01 6.87
C VAL A 35 -14.70 -11.31 5.59
N ARG A 36 -15.50 -10.25 5.72
CA ARG A 36 -15.71 -9.33 4.60
C ARG A 36 -14.35 -8.76 4.30
N ALA A 37 -13.80 -9.11 3.14
CA ALA A 37 -12.76 -8.28 2.54
C ALA A 37 -13.34 -6.87 2.51
N GLU A 38 -12.79 -5.97 3.32
CA GLU A 38 -13.19 -4.56 3.28
C GLU A 38 -13.09 -4.12 1.83
N SER A 39 -14.20 -3.62 1.30
CA SER A 39 -14.22 -3.09 -0.06
C SER A 39 -13.21 -1.95 -0.14
N PHE A 40 -12.27 -2.04 -1.08
CA PHE A 40 -11.31 -0.97 -1.33
C PHE A 40 -12.06 0.31 -1.72
N ASP A 41 -12.18 1.25 -0.77
CA ASP A 41 -12.73 2.57 -1.02
C ASP A 41 -11.65 3.44 -1.68
N ARG A 42 -11.70 3.48 -3.01
CA ARG A 42 -10.78 4.26 -3.82
C ARG A 42 -10.78 5.74 -3.44
N GLN A 43 -11.92 6.32 -3.06
CA GLN A 43 -11.99 7.74 -2.75
C GLN A 43 -11.27 8.02 -1.43
N LEU A 44 -11.60 7.25 -0.39
CA LEU A 44 -10.95 7.37 0.91
C LEU A 44 -9.44 7.13 0.81
N GLU A 45 -9.02 6.06 0.12
CA GLU A 45 -7.61 5.72 -0.03
C GLU A 45 -6.84 6.80 -0.81
N ASN A 46 -7.45 7.42 -1.81
CA ASN A 46 -6.84 8.57 -2.49
C ASN A 46 -6.78 9.82 -1.62
N GLN A 47 -7.76 10.08 -0.75
CA GLN A 47 -7.66 11.18 0.22
C GLN A 47 -6.48 10.96 1.17
N ARG A 48 -6.33 9.74 1.70
CA ARG A 48 -5.19 9.35 2.55
C ARG A 48 -3.86 9.50 1.81
N TYR A 49 -3.81 9.06 0.55
CA TYR A 49 -2.63 9.20 -0.31
C TYR A 49 -2.24 10.66 -0.53
N GLN A 50 -3.20 11.53 -0.84
CA GLN A 50 -2.93 12.95 -1.08
C GLN A 50 -2.48 13.67 0.20
N GLN A 51 -3.04 13.31 1.35
CA GLN A 51 -2.54 13.80 2.64
C GLN A 51 -1.09 13.37 2.87
N TRP A 52 -0.80 12.08 2.72
CA TRP A 52 0.56 11.55 2.83
C TRP A 52 1.53 12.24 1.86
N LEU A 53 1.13 12.47 0.60
CA LEU A 53 1.97 13.11 -0.39
C LEU A 53 2.28 14.56 -0.04
N THR A 54 1.33 15.25 0.59
CA THR A 54 1.51 16.63 1.09
C THR A 54 2.54 16.65 2.22
N ASP A 55 2.39 15.77 3.19
CA ASP A 55 3.32 15.64 4.31
C ASP A 55 4.72 15.21 3.82
N PHE A 56 4.80 14.29 2.86
CA PHE A 56 6.06 13.85 2.28
C PHE A 56 6.77 14.96 1.52
N ARG A 57 6.04 15.84 0.82
CA ARG A 57 6.60 17.04 0.19
C ARG A 57 7.14 18.02 1.23
N GLN A 58 6.44 18.17 2.36
CA GLN A 58 6.89 19.02 3.47
C GLN A 58 8.19 18.49 4.08
N ASP A 59 8.31 17.17 4.28
CA ASP A 59 9.54 16.54 4.76
C ASP A 59 10.70 16.78 3.77
N LEU A 60 10.46 16.63 2.46
CA LEU A 60 11.46 16.95 1.43
C LEU A 60 11.85 18.44 1.38
N GLN A 61 10.91 19.34 1.63
CA GLN A 61 11.21 20.76 1.75
C GLN A 61 12.09 21.03 2.96
N THR A 62 11.78 20.42 4.10
CA THR A 62 12.58 20.51 5.33
C THR A 62 13.99 19.98 5.11
N LEU A 63 14.12 18.83 4.42
CA LEU A 63 15.41 18.26 4.06
C LEU A 63 16.25 19.22 3.21
N ARG A 64 15.64 19.87 2.20
CA ARG A 64 16.34 20.85 1.35
C ARG A 64 16.78 22.11 2.11
N GLN A 65 16.08 22.46 3.18
CA GLN A 65 16.42 23.60 4.04
C GLN A 65 17.43 23.21 5.14
N SER A 66 17.77 21.93 5.28
CA SER A 66 18.78 21.46 6.21
C SER A 66 20.17 22.00 5.83
N PRO A 67 21.03 22.36 6.81
CA PRO A 67 22.41 22.76 6.54
C PRO A 67 23.25 21.69 5.84
N ASP A 68 22.93 20.40 6.08
CA ASP A 68 23.58 19.26 5.44
C ASP A 68 22.52 18.22 5.03
N PRO A 69 21.88 18.38 3.86
CA PRO A 69 20.86 17.46 3.37
C PRO A 69 21.42 16.05 3.05
N ALA A 70 22.70 15.95 2.68
CA ALA A 70 23.30 14.70 2.25
C ALA A 70 23.56 13.74 3.41
N ASN A 71 23.79 14.28 4.62
CA ASN A 71 24.00 13.52 5.85
C ASN A 71 22.87 13.67 6.88
N ALA A 72 21.72 14.25 6.49
CA ALA A 72 20.57 14.38 7.36
C ALA A 72 20.06 13.00 7.84
N ASP A 73 19.58 12.96 9.08
CA ASP A 73 18.91 11.78 9.63
C ASP A 73 17.50 11.63 9.02
N ILE A 74 17.44 10.99 7.86
CA ILE A 74 16.20 10.75 7.10
C ILE A 74 15.20 9.93 7.92
N ASP A 75 15.67 8.94 8.69
CA ASP A 75 14.78 8.06 9.46
C ASP A 75 14.01 8.86 10.51
N LYS A 76 14.69 9.81 11.18
CA LYS A 76 14.05 10.71 12.14
C LYS A 76 13.20 11.78 11.45
N MET A 77 13.73 12.42 10.41
CA MET A 77 13.06 13.55 9.74
C MET A 77 11.76 13.14 9.06
N PHE A 78 11.73 11.93 8.47
CA PHE A 78 10.58 11.43 7.71
C PHE A 78 9.75 10.39 8.49
N ALA A 79 9.91 10.25 9.81
CA ALA A 79 9.26 9.18 10.58
C ALA A 79 7.71 9.16 10.48
N LYS A 80 7.11 10.27 10.04
CA LYS A 80 5.66 10.41 9.79
C LYS A 80 5.23 9.93 8.41
N THR A 81 6.12 9.93 7.43
CA THR A 81 5.80 9.66 6.02
C THR A 81 6.54 8.44 5.47
N LEU A 82 7.60 8.00 6.13
CA LEU A 82 8.38 6.80 5.83
C LEU A 82 8.38 5.86 7.03
N VAL A 83 8.45 4.56 6.75
CA VAL A 83 8.72 3.55 7.77
C VAL A 83 10.24 3.58 8.06
N PRO A 84 10.68 3.85 9.30
CA PRO A 84 12.11 3.88 9.63
C PRO A 84 12.82 2.56 9.29
N GLY A 85 14.03 2.66 8.75
CA GLY A 85 14.83 1.51 8.33
C GLY A 85 14.28 0.74 7.13
N SER A 86 13.23 1.23 6.46
CA SER A 86 12.62 0.58 5.30
C SER A 86 13.39 0.81 3.99
N ARG A 87 12.99 0.09 2.94
CA ARG A 87 13.51 0.30 1.59
C ARG A 87 13.24 1.72 1.09
N ALA A 88 12.11 2.32 1.49
CA ALA A 88 11.79 3.69 1.13
C ALA A 88 12.75 4.70 1.75
N THR A 89 13.18 4.51 3.01
CA THR A 89 14.22 5.37 3.61
C THR A 89 15.51 5.30 2.80
N GLN A 90 15.95 4.10 2.40
CA GLN A 90 17.16 3.94 1.59
C GLN A 90 17.04 4.62 0.23
N LEU A 91 15.86 4.54 -0.40
CA LEU A 91 15.56 5.27 -1.62
C LEU A 91 15.62 6.78 -1.42
N VAL A 92 15.05 7.32 -0.35
CA VAL A 92 15.11 8.78 -0.09
C VAL A 92 16.54 9.23 0.20
N LYS A 93 17.33 8.43 0.94
CA LYS A 93 18.76 8.68 1.15
C LYS A 93 19.53 8.71 -0.18
N SER A 94 19.21 7.85 -1.14
CA SER A 94 19.87 7.85 -2.45
C SER A 94 19.40 9.03 -3.32
N LEU A 95 18.12 9.35 -3.31
CA LEU A 95 17.56 10.51 -4.02
C LEU A 95 18.12 11.84 -3.49
N ALA A 96 18.34 11.97 -2.19
CA ALA A 96 18.96 13.15 -1.57
C ALA A 96 20.42 13.37 -2.00
N LYS A 97 21.11 12.30 -2.40
CA LYS A 97 22.49 12.33 -2.90
C LYS A 97 22.59 12.39 -4.42
N ALA A 98 21.47 12.19 -5.12
CA ALA A 98 21.45 12.20 -6.57
C ALA A 98 21.75 13.62 -7.10
N PRO A 99 22.42 13.74 -8.26
CA PRO A 99 22.60 15.03 -8.91
C PRO A 99 21.25 15.71 -9.12
N GLY A 100 21.20 17.02 -8.87
CA GLY A 100 20.05 17.84 -9.20
C GLY A 100 19.82 17.94 -10.71
N GLY A 101 18.84 18.75 -11.09
CA GLY A 101 18.64 19.09 -12.50
C GLY A 101 19.89 19.70 -13.13
N SER A 102 20.09 19.44 -14.42
CA SER A 102 21.22 19.94 -15.20
C SER A 102 20.72 20.62 -16.47
N THR A 103 21.57 21.46 -17.07
CA THR A 103 21.29 22.09 -18.37
C THR A 103 22.40 21.69 -19.34
N HIS A 104 22.04 21.22 -20.53
CA HIS A 104 22.98 20.95 -21.61
C HIS A 104 22.46 21.58 -22.90
N GLY A 105 23.12 22.66 -23.35
CA GLY A 105 22.57 23.52 -24.40
C GLY A 105 21.27 24.19 -23.95
N GLU A 106 20.21 24.06 -24.77
CA GLU A 106 18.86 24.55 -24.48
C GLU A 106 17.99 23.54 -23.71
N ILE A 107 18.52 22.34 -23.43
CA ILE A 107 17.77 21.27 -22.76
C ILE A 107 17.93 21.38 -21.25
N HIS A 108 16.81 21.44 -20.54
CA HIS A 108 16.74 21.46 -19.08
C HIS A 108 16.27 20.12 -18.53
N PHE A 109 17.16 19.42 -17.84
CA PHE A 109 16.87 18.17 -17.13
C PHE A 109 16.44 18.50 -15.70
N VAL A 110 15.32 17.92 -15.24
CA VAL A 110 14.81 18.21 -13.90
C VAL A 110 15.47 17.35 -12.81
N GLY A 111 16.11 16.23 -13.20
CA GLY A 111 16.77 15.28 -12.31
C GLY A 111 15.81 14.25 -11.70
N ILE A 112 16.33 13.06 -11.42
CA ILE A 112 15.56 11.86 -11.02
C ILE A 112 14.66 12.09 -9.79
N GLN A 113 15.10 12.92 -8.83
CA GLN A 113 14.28 13.26 -7.67
C GLN A 113 13.00 13.99 -8.06
N ARG A 114 13.07 14.96 -8.98
CA ARG A 114 11.89 15.68 -9.46
C ARG A 114 11.00 14.78 -10.31
N VAL A 115 11.57 13.86 -11.09
CA VAL A 115 10.80 12.85 -11.85
C VAL A 115 10.06 11.91 -10.90
N PHE A 116 10.72 11.42 -9.86
CA PHE A 116 10.09 10.58 -8.83
C PHE A 116 8.92 11.30 -8.16
N MET A 117 9.10 12.58 -7.78
CA MET A 117 8.02 13.38 -7.22
C MET A 117 6.89 13.67 -8.22
N GLY A 118 7.23 13.84 -9.49
CA GLY A 118 6.25 13.96 -10.57
C GLY A 118 5.41 12.69 -10.73
N ALA A 119 6.05 11.53 -10.73
CA ALA A 119 5.36 10.24 -10.80
C ALA A 119 4.40 10.05 -9.63
N LEU A 120 4.83 10.34 -8.39
CA LEU A 120 3.95 10.32 -7.22
C LEU A 120 2.80 11.34 -7.35
N ALA A 121 3.08 12.55 -7.81
CA ALA A 121 2.05 13.59 -7.99
C ALA A 121 0.96 13.20 -8.99
N GLN A 122 1.33 12.46 -10.03
CA GLN A 122 0.41 11.96 -11.06
C GLN A 122 -0.15 10.58 -10.75
N SER A 123 0.14 10.03 -9.56
CA SER A 123 -0.35 8.73 -9.14
C SER A 123 -1.66 8.83 -8.37
N VAL A 124 -2.52 7.83 -8.54
CA VAL A 124 -3.69 7.57 -7.70
C VAL A 124 -3.69 6.11 -7.27
N MET A 125 -4.19 5.82 -6.08
CA MET A 125 -4.39 4.45 -5.63
C MET A 125 -5.51 3.81 -6.47
N ALA A 126 -5.16 2.72 -7.16
CA ALA A 126 -6.03 2.00 -8.08
C ALA A 126 -6.68 0.77 -7.46
N GLY A 127 -5.97 0.09 -6.56
CA GLY A 127 -6.41 -1.12 -5.87
C GLY A 127 -5.51 -1.51 -4.68
N ASP A 128 -5.95 -2.52 -3.94
CA ASP A 128 -5.25 -3.07 -2.78
C ASP A 128 -4.73 -4.48 -3.09
N GLY A 129 -3.43 -4.70 -2.95
CA GLY A 129 -2.81 -6.01 -3.16
C GLY A 129 -2.65 -6.85 -1.89
N GLY A 130 -3.18 -6.39 -0.75
CA GLY A 130 -3.08 -7.09 0.52
C GLY A 130 -1.70 -6.96 1.17
N VAL A 131 -1.41 -7.82 2.15
CA VAL A 131 -0.14 -7.80 2.89
C VAL A 131 1.00 -8.22 1.96
N TYR A 132 2.07 -7.43 1.93
CA TYR A 132 3.24 -7.72 1.13
C TYR A 132 4.00 -8.91 1.71
N PRO A 133 4.22 -9.99 0.92
CA PRO A 133 4.96 -11.16 1.39
C PRO A 133 6.46 -10.87 1.32
N ASP A 134 6.97 -10.10 2.28
CA ASP A 134 8.39 -9.78 2.34
C ASP A 134 9.23 -10.99 2.76
N THR A 135 10.17 -11.37 1.90
CA THR A 135 11.07 -12.50 2.13
C THR A 135 12.50 -12.06 2.50
N HIS A 136 12.80 -10.75 2.48
CA HIS A 136 14.13 -10.27 2.84
C HIS A 136 14.28 -10.12 4.35
N ASP A 137 15.31 -10.77 4.91
CA ASP A 137 15.57 -10.78 6.36
C ASP A 137 15.70 -9.39 6.99
N THR A 138 16.24 -8.41 6.26
CA THR A 138 16.38 -7.02 6.72
C THR A 138 15.04 -6.33 6.96
N TYR A 139 14.00 -6.69 6.21
CA TYR A 139 12.74 -5.93 6.15
C TYR A 139 11.51 -6.73 6.59
N LYS A 140 11.63 -8.05 6.78
CA LYS A 140 10.51 -8.97 7.11
C LYS A 140 9.68 -8.62 8.35
N LEU A 141 10.22 -7.81 9.26
CA LEU A 141 9.50 -7.37 10.46
C LEU A 141 8.48 -6.25 10.17
N GLN A 142 8.56 -5.62 8.99
CA GLN A 142 7.66 -4.55 8.57
C GLN A 142 6.41 -5.16 7.94
N THR A 143 5.25 -4.99 8.58
CA THR A 143 3.97 -5.37 7.97
C THR A 143 3.54 -4.27 7.01
N LEU A 144 3.89 -4.43 5.74
CA LEU A 144 3.55 -3.49 4.67
C LEU A 144 2.38 -4.04 3.85
N ARG A 145 1.54 -3.13 3.35
CA ARG A 145 0.42 -3.43 2.47
C ARG A 145 0.69 -2.89 1.08
N VAL A 146 0.34 -3.67 0.07
CA VAL A 146 0.49 -3.33 -1.35
C VAL A 146 -0.63 -2.38 -1.76
N ARG A 147 -0.26 -1.21 -2.28
CA ARG A 147 -1.18 -0.26 -2.91
C ARG A 147 -0.82 -0.13 -4.38
N TYR A 148 -1.68 -0.68 -5.24
CA TYR A 148 -1.51 -0.57 -6.69
C TYR A 148 -1.74 0.87 -7.11
N MET A 149 -0.83 1.41 -7.92
CA MET A 149 -0.83 2.82 -8.33
C MET A 149 -1.10 2.94 -9.81
N HIS A 150 -2.14 3.68 -10.16
CA HIS A 150 -2.31 4.17 -11.52
C HIS A 150 -1.53 5.47 -11.66
N VAL A 151 -0.68 5.59 -12.68
CA VAL A 151 0.08 6.82 -12.95
C VAL A 151 -0.42 7.40 -14.26
N ASP A 152 -0.97 8.61 -14.20
CA ASP A 152 -1.28 9.36 -15.40
C ASP A 152 0.01 9.97 -15.97
N GLY A 153 0.38 9.58 -17.19
CA GLY A 153 1.45 10.24 -17.92
C GLY A 153 1.08 10.51 -19.37
N GLY A 154 -0.23 10.56 -19.64
CA GLY A 154 -0.78 10.60 -20.99
C GLY A 154 -0.31 9.44 -21.87
N GLY A 155 -0.43 9.61 -23.19
CA GLY A 155 -0.05 8.58 -24.16
C GLY A 155 1.44 8.20 -24.17
N ARG A 156 2.32 8.98 -23.52
CA ARG A 156 3.78 8.72 -23.50
C ARG A 156 4.15 7.48 -22.69
N LEU A 157 3.33 7.09 -21.71
CA LEU A 157 3.57 5.91 -20.88
C LEU A 157 3.02 4.62 -21.48
N GLU A 158 2.20 4.69 -22.53
CA GLU A 158 1.58 3.50 -23.14
C GLU A 158 2.63 2.47 -23.57
N ARG A 159 3.75 2.92 -24.16
CA ARG A 159 4.84 2.02 -24.57
C ARG A 159 5.50 1.31 -23.38
N TYR A 160 5.49 1.90 -22.19
CA TYR A 160 6.00 1.27 -20.98
C TYR A 160 5.02 0.21 -20.48
N PHE A 161 3.74 0.56 -20.35
CA PHE A 161 2.70 -0.35 -19.87
C PHE A 161 2.41 -1.52 -20.83
N ASN A 162 2.63 -1.33 -22.12
CA ASN A 162 2.49 -2.36 -23.14
C ASN A 162 3.75 -3.23 -23.33
N ASN A 163 4.80 -3.03 -22.51
CA ASN A 163 6.02 -3.82 -22.64
C ASN A 163 5.86 -5.21 -21.99
N PRO A 164 5.84 -6.32 -22.77
CA PRO A 164 5.67 -7.67 -22.25
C PRO A 164 6.88 -8.20 -21.46
N GLU A 165 8.05 -7.57 -21.59
CA GLU A 165 9.22 -7.90 -20.77
C GLU A 165 9.07 -7.39 -19.33
N ILE A 166 8.20 -6.40 -19.11
CA ILE A 166 7.93 -5.80 -17.80
C ILE A 166 6.62 -6.35 -17.23
N PHE A 167 5.61 -6.55 -18.06
CA PHE A 167 4.26 -6.91 -17.62
C PHE A 167 3.71 -8.20 -18.26
N THR A 168 3.07 -9.04 -17.45
CA THR A 168 2.59 -10.38 -17.84
C THR A 168 1.14 -10.68 -17.41
N PRO A 169 0.10 -10.12 -18.06
CA PRO A 169 0.04 -8.86 -18.80
C PRO A 169 -0.16 -7.66 -17.86
N TYR A 170 -0.09 -6.43 -18.38
CA TYR A 170 -0.41 -5.23 -17.61
C TYR A 170 -1.90 -5.19 -17.28
N ARG A 171 -2.23 -5.46 -16.01
CA ARG A 171 -3.61 -5.46 -15.51
C ARG A 171 -3.61 -5.21 -14.00
N LEU A 172 -4.63 -4.51 -13.54
CA LEU A 172 -4.88 -4.38 -12.10
C LEU A 172 -5.29 -5.76 -11.55
N PRO A 173 -4.58 -6.30 -10.54
CA PRO A 173 -4.98 -7.53 -9.88
C PRO A 173 -6.25 -7.36 -9.04
N ASP A 174 -6.88 -8.48 -8.68
CA ASP A 174 -8.05 -8.46 -7.79
C ASP A 174 -7.68 -7.94 -6.39
N ASN A 175 -8.63 -7.35 -5.70
CA ASN A 175 -8.40 -6.81 -4.35
C ASN A 175 -7.92 -7.91 -3.39
N GLY A 176 -6.86 -7.61 -2.64
CA GLY A 176 -6.19 -8.54 -1.74
C GLY A 176 -5.21 -9.50 -2.42
N VAL A 177 -5.06 -9.42 -3.75
CA VAL A 177 -4.17 -10.31 -4.50
C VAL A 177 -2.89 -9.56 -4.89
N TYR A 178 -1.78 -9.97 -4.27
CA TYR A 178 -0.45 -9.53 -4.68
C TYR A 178 0.01 -10.29 -5.92
N ALA A 179 0.33 -9.53 -6.97
CA ALA A 179 0.99 -9.97 -8.18
C ALA A 179 2.15 -9.03 -8.56
N ARG A 180 3.23 -9.63 -9.04
CA ARG A 180 4.39 -8.95 -9.65
C ARG A 180 4.23 -8.89 -11.15
N ASN A 181 4.93 -7.95 -11.79
CA ASN A 181 4.89 -7.76 -13.24
C ASN A 181 3.45 -7.58 -13.76
N ALA A 182 2.55 -7.03 -12.96
CA ALA A 182 1.14 -6.89 -13.31
C ALA A 182 0.71 -5.42 -13.31
N TYR A 183 1.10 -4.70 -12.26
CA TYR A 183 0.74 -3.29 -12.08
C TYR A 183 1.76 -2.63 -11.12
N PRO A 184 2.18 -1.38 -11.33
CA PRO A 184 3.02 -0.65 -10.38
C PRO A 184 2.37 -0.56 -9.00
N PHE A 185 3.18 -0.65 -7.93
CA PHE A 185 2.66 -0.49 -6.57
C PHE A 185 3.64 0.20 -5.64
N LEU A 186 3.09 0.77 -4.58
CA LEU A 186 3.81 1.27 -3.42
C LEU A 186 3.50 0.37 -2.22
N LEU A 187 4.42 0.33 -1.27
CA LEU A 187 4.27 -0.40 -0.03
C LEU A 187 4.06 0.59 1.10
N PHE A 188 2.90 0.52 1.74
CA PHE A 188 2.55 1.38 2.86
C PHE A 188 2.38 0.56 4.12
N GLU A 189 2.90 1.05 5.23
CA GLU A 189 2.40 0.67 6.53
C GLU A 189 1.10 1.44 6.79
N ASP A 190 0.06 0.71 7.17
CA ASP A 190 -1.25 1.25 7.50
C ASP A 190 -1.39 1.27 9.03
N GLY A 191 -0.95 2.38 9.63
CA GLY A 191 -0.97 2.58 11.08
C GLY A 191 -1.98 3.66 11.50
N GLN A 192 -2.32 3.70 12.80
CA GLN A 192 -3.23 4.71 13.36
C GLN A 192 -2.73 6.17 13.18
N GLY A 193 -1.47 6.38 12.81
CA GLY A 193 -0.86 7.69 12.56
C GLY A 193 -0.89 8.17 11.11
N GLY A 194 -1.50 7.42 10.18
CA GLY A 194 -1.52 7.73 8.74
C GLY A 194 -0.66 6.78 7.92
N LEU A 195 -0.63 6.99 6.60
CA LEU A 195 0.17 6.18 5.68
C LEU A 195 1.67 6.46 5.88
N ARG A 196 2.49 5.41 5.94
CA ARG A 196 3.95 5.53 5.92
C ARG A 196 4.52 4.67 4.80
N LEU A 197 5.28 5.25 3.89
CA LEU A 197 5.87 4.52 2.78
C LEU A 197 7.02 3.64 3.31
N GLY A 198 6.92 2.34 3.10
CA GLY A 198 7.96 1.36 3.41
C GLY A 198 8.76 0.91 2.18
N GLY A 199 8.23 1.11 0.98
CA GLY A 199 8.94 0.72 -0.23
C GLY A 199 8.22 1.09 -1.53
N VAL A 200 8.98 0.97 -2.61
CA VAL A 200 8.53 1.21 -3.98
C VAL A 200 8.78 -0.08 -4.76
N SER A 201 7.80 -0.53 -5.55
CA SER A 201 7.99 -1.73 -6.36
C SER A 201 9.01 -1.51 -7.47
N LYS A 202 9.56 -2.60 -8.01
CA LYS A 202 10.45 -2.53 -9.17
C LYS A 202 9.73 -1.88 -10.36
N GLU A 203 8.48 -2.25 -10.56
CA GLU A 203 7.60 -1.76 -11.63
C GLU A 203 7.39 -0.23 -11.48
N PHE A 204 7.14 0.29 -10.28
CA PHE A 204 7.03 1.73 -10.09
C PHE A 204 8.38 2.45 -10.28
N TRP A 205 9.48 1.88 -9.80
CA TRP A 205 10.80 2.49 -9.95
C TRP A 205 11.30 2.50 -11.40
N ASP A 206 11.04 1.44 -12.16
CA ASP A 206 11.40 1.38 -13.58
C ASP A 206 10.53 2.33 -14.42
N LEU A 207 9.27 2.55 -14.03
CA LEU A 207 8.45 3.64 -14.59
C LEU A 207 9.13 5.00 -14.39
N VAL A 208 9.61 5.30 -13.18
CA VAL A 208 10.32 6.56 -12.87
C VAL A 208 11.58 6.69 -13.74
N LYS A 209 12.38 5.63 -13.89
CA LYS A 209 13.56 5.65 -14.78
C LYS A 209 13.19 5.87 -16.23
N PHE A 210 12.09 5.26 -16.68
CA PHE A 210 11.59 5.45 -18.03
C PHE A 210 11.09 6.88 -18.26
N MET A 211 10.41 7.49 -17.28
CA MET A 211 10.05 8.90 -17.30
C MET A 211 11.29 9.81 -17.28
N ASP A 212 12.35 9.40 -16.59
CA ASP A 212 13.60 10.14 -16.56
C ASP A 212 14.30 10.08 -17.93
N SER A 213 14.36 8.89 -18.54
CA SER A 213 14.96 8.68 -19.87
C SER A 213 14.22 9.43 -20.98
N LEU A 214 12.91 9.68 -20.81
CA LEU A 214 12.10 10.49 -21.71
C LEU A 214 12.52 11.98 -21.77
N GLN A 215 13.38 12.46 -20.88
CA GLN A 215 13.98 13.80 -20.97
C GLN A 215 15.17 13.86 -21.93
N TYR A 216 15.73 12.70 -22.29
CA TYR A 216 16.92 12.58 -23.13
C TYR A 216 16.61 12.10 -24.55
N ALA A 217 15.34 11.84 -24.86
CA ALA A 217 14.84 11.34 -26.13
C ALA A 217 14.15 12.46 -26.92
#